data_AF-A0A6H5KZU8-F1
#
_entry.id   AF-A0A6H5KZU8-F1
#
_cell.length_a   1.000
_cell.length_b   1.000
_cell.length_c   1.000
_cell.angle_alpha   90.00
_cell.angle_beta   90.00
_cell.angle_gamma   90.00
#
_symmetry.space_group_name_H-M   'P 1'
#
loop_
_entity.id
_entity.type
_entity.pdbx_description
1 polymer ?
#
loop_
_entity_poly.entity_id
_entity_poly.type
_entity_poly.pdbx_seq_one_letter_code
_entity_poly.pdbx_strand_id
1 'polypeptide(L)'
;MSVAPMDGLSLSDEASLSHMRQRLQRDLNCLSDPDRSTRKRALTKLEKALFREAKVSEAVLRVFFSRHLSERLVGMMTDPVEKCREMAGGLLLELVDAVGGDALPDTTALAKQVFSMAEVRIGSVPLVEPAEEVRALLLRLCGAVLRGKGAEIFVGEIAGEACGVLSAALTDPFPEAKRECCSLLLRLAGVCPEGLQSRLGKVWIDGFGTD
;
A
#
# COMPACT_ATOMS: atom_id res chain seq x y z
N MET A 1 -22.01 -0.38 -29.89
CA MET A 1 -21.62 -1.29 -28.80
C MET A 1 -21.27 -0.43 -27.60
N SER A 2 -22.16 -0.37 -26.62
CA SER A 2 -21.98 0.43 -25.40
C SER A 2 -20.89 -0.23 -24.56
N VAL A 3 -19.82 0.50 -24.29
CA VAL A 3 -18.76 0.10 -23.35
C VAL A 3 -19.44 -0.05 -21.99
N ALA A 4 -19.47 -1.25 -21.42
CA ALA A 4 -19.91 -1.45 -20.05
C ALA A 4 -19.09 -0.53 -19.13
N PRO A 5 -19.70 0.17 -18.16
CA PRO A 5 -18.93 1.02 -17.27
C PRO A 5 -17.89 0.17 -16.54
N MET A 6 -16.61 0.53 -16.68
CA MET A 6 -15.41 -0.23 -16.23
C MET A 6 -15.39 -0.57 -14.73
N ASP A 7 -16.36 -0.09 -13.95
CA ASP A 7 -16.34 -0.13 -12.48
C ASP A 7 -17.60 -0.76 -11.86
N GLY A 8 -18.59 -1.18 -12.67
CA GLY A 8 -19.79 -1.89 -12.18
C GLY A 8 -20.67 -1.10 -11.19
N LEU A 9 -20.55 0.23 -11.14
CA LEU A 9 -21.35 1.08 -10.25
C LEU A 9 -22.80 1.22 -10.73
N SER A 10 -23.75 1.29 -9.79
CA SER A 10 -25.12 1.71 -10.10
C SER A 10 -25.18 3.23 -10.38
N LEU A 11 -26.23 3.71 -11.03
CA LEU A 11 -26.44 5.15 -11.24
C LEU A 11 -26.48 5.94 -9.91
N SER A 12 -27.00 5.32 -8.84
CA SER A 12 -27.02 5.92 -7.50
C SER A 12 -25.61 5.99 -6.89
N ASP A 13 -24.78 4.97 -7.14
CA ASP A 13 -23.39 4.97 -6.70
C ASP A 13 -22.55 5.99 -7.48
N GLU A 14 -22.78 6.16 -8.78
CA GLU A 14 -22.12 7.21 -9.58
C GLU A 14 -22.45 8.62 -9.06
N ALA A 15 -23.72 8.89 -8.74
CA ALA A 15 -24.13 10.15 -8.13
C ALA A 15 -23.46 10.35 -6.76
N SER A 16 -23.40 9.29 -5.95
CA SER A 16 -22.76 9.31 -4.62
C SER A 16 -21.25 9.56 -4.72
N LEU A 17 -20.58 8.92 -5.67
CA LEU A 17 -19.16 9.12 -5.98
C LEU A 17 -18.89 10.57 -6.40
N SER A 18 -19.71 11.12 -7.29
CA SER A 18 -19.58 12.51 -7.75
C SER A 18 -19.73 13.50 -6.59
N HIS A 19 -20.75 13.30 -5.74
CA HIS A 19 -20.98 14.13 -4.56
C HIS A 19 -19.83 14.02 -3.55
N MET A 20 -19.32 12.80 -3.29
CA MET A 20 -18.16 12.59 -2.43
C MET A 20 -16.93 13.34 -2.97
N ARG A 21 -16.64 13.20 -4.27
CA ARG A 21 -15.52 13.89 -4.93
C ARG A 21 -15.63 15.39 -4.80
N GLN A 22 -16.79 15.97 -5.10
CA GLN A 22 -17.00 17.40 -4.99
C GLN A 22 -16.80 17.89 -3.55
N ARG A 23 -17.34 17.17 -2.56
CA ARG A 23 -17.22 17.51 -1.13
C ARG A 23 -15.77 17.49 -0.65
N LEU A 24 -14.98 16.51 -1.08
CA LEU A 24 -13.61 16.29 -0.61
C LEU A 24 -12.54 16.96 -1.49
N GLN A 25 -12.92 17.59 -2.61
CA GLN A 25 -11.99 18.15 -3.59
C GLN A 25 -10.96 19.12 -2.98
N ARG A 26 -11.38 19.96 -2.02
CA ARG A 26 -10.48 20.89 -1.35
C ARG A 26 -9.44 20.15 -0.52
N ASP A 27 -9.86 19.17 0.27
CA ASP A 27 -8.94 18.42 1.13
C ASP A 27 -7.99 17.55 0.29
N LEU A 28 -8.44 17.00 -0.85
CA LEU A 28 -7.57 16.31 -1.82
C LEU A 28 -6.47 17.22 -2.38
N ASN A 29 -6.79 18.49 -2.67
CA ASN A 29 -5.80 19.47 -3.15
C ASN A 29 -4.82 19.86 -2.05
N CYS A 30 -5.30 19.93 -0.80
CA CYS A 30 -4.47 20.27 0.35
C CYS A 30 -3.43 19.19 0.72
N LEU A 31 -3.48 17.98 0.13
CA LEU A 31 -2.46 16.94 0.34
C LEU A 31 -1.08 17.31 -0.22
N SER A 32 -1.02 18.22 -1.21
CA SER A 32 0.23 18.72 -1.79
C SER A 32 0.53 20.17 -1.39
N ASP A 33 -0.15 20.69 -0.36
CA ASP A 33 0.03 22.07 0.10
C ASP A 33 1.45 22.27 0.66
N PRO A 34 2.13 23.41 0.41
CA PRO A 34 3.45 23.66 0.98
C PRO A 34 3.45 23.65 2.52
N ASP A 35 2.35 24.03 3.17
CA ASP A 35 2.24 24.02 4.62
C ASP A 35 1.91 22.62 5.18
N ARG A 36 2.79 22.12 6.04
CA ARG A 36 2.62 20.81 6.70
C ARG A 36 1.35 20.72 7.54
N SER A 37 0.88 21.83 8.12
CA SER A 37 -0.30 21.83 8.98
C SER A 37 -1.57 21.70 8.14
N THR A 38 -1.59 22.32 6.95
CA THR A 38 -2.64 22.14 5.93
C THR A 38 -2.71 20.69 5.47
N ARG A 39 -1.58 20.05 5.13
CA ARG A 39 -1.53 18.64 4.73
C ARG A 39 -2.07 17.71 5.82
N LYS A 40 -1.60 17.86 7.07
CA LYS A 40 -2.09 17.07 8.22
C LYS A 40 -3.59 17.26 8.46
N ARG A 41 -4.09 18.49 8.37
CA ARG A 41 -5.51 18.79 8.53
C ARG A 41 -6.34 18.12 7.43
N ALA A 42 -5.85 18.13 6.19
CA ALA A 42 -6.50 17.45 5.08
C ALA A 42 -6.56 15.93 5.29
N LEU A 43 -5.45 15.29 5.69
CA LEU A 43 -5.43 13.87 6.03
C LEU A 43 -6.45 13.52 7.14
N THR A 44 -6.47 14.30 8.22
CA THR A 44 -7.42 14.11 9.34
C THR A 44 -8.88 14.21 8.87
N LYS A 45 -9.18 15.17 7.98
CA LYS A 45 -10.53 15.35 7.45
C LYS A 45 -10.93 14.22 6.50
N LEU A 46 -10.01 13.76 5.65
CA LEU A 46 -10.26 12.65 4.75
C LEU A 46 -10.54 11.37 5.54
N GLU A 47 -9.70 11.03 6.52
CA GLU A 47 -9.91 9.89 7.42
C GLU A 47 -11.30 9.96 8.08
N LYS A 48 -11.65 11.09 8.69
CA LYS A 48 -12.97 11.29 9.30
C LYS A 48 -14.10 11.13 8.28
N ALA A 49 -13.96 11.73 7.11
CA ALA A 49 -14.99 11.71 6.08
C ALA A 49 -15.21 10.34 5.44
N LEU A 50 -14.17 9.50 5.38
CA LEU A 50 -14.16 8.19 4.72
C LEU A 50 -14.52 7.05 5.67
N PHE A 51 -14.14 7.13 6.95
CA PHE A 51 -14.34 6.03 7.90
C PHE A 51 -15.33 6.32 9.02
N ARG A 52 -15.54 7.60 9.36
CA ARG A 52 -16.39 7.98 10.50
C ARG A 52 -17.72 8.60 10.10
N GLU A 53 -17.76 9.27 8.95
CA GLU A 53 -18.95 9.98 8.45
C GLU A 53 -19.51 9.38 7.15
N ALA A 54 -18.74 8.54 6.47
CA ALA A 54 -19.15 8.00 5.18
C ALA A 54 -20.40 7.13 5.34
N LYS A 55 -21.42 7.45 4.54
CA LYS A 55 -22.59 6.60 4.31
C LYS A 55 -22.64 6.22 2.84
N VAL A 56 -21.53 5.68 2.34
CA VAL A 56 -21.44 5.22 0.95
C VAL A 56 -21.21 3.72 0.90
N SER A 57 -21.56 3.11 -0.23
CA SER A 57 -21.28 1.71 -0.48
C SER A 57 -19.77 1.48 -0.57
N GLU A 58 -19.35 0.25 -0.26
CA GLU A 58 -17.96 -0.19 -0.45
C GLU A 58 -17.50 0.01 -1.90
N ALA A 59 -18.39 -0.20 -2.87
CA ALA A 59 -18.11 0.03 -4.29
C ALA A 59 -17.76 1.50 -4.58
N VAL A 60 -18.49 2.46 -4.00
CA VAL A 60 -18.18 3.89 -4.12
C VAL A 60 -16.85 4.21 -3.45
N LEU A 61 -16.59 3.69 -2.24
CA LEU A 61 -15.34 3.93 -1.53
C LEU A 61 -14.14 3.40 -2.32
N ARG A 62 -14.25 2.19 -2.86
CA ARG A 62 -13.25 1.55 -3.70
C ARG A 62 -12.92 2.36 -4.94
N VAL A 63 -13.94 2.80 -5.68
CA VAL A 63 -13.75 3.60 -6.90
C VAL A 63 -13.19 4.99 -6.58
N PHE A 64 -13.67 5.62 -5.50
CA PHE A 64 -13.11 6.89 -5.03
C PHE A 64 -11.63 6.76 -4.67
N PHE A 65 -11.27 5.72 -3.94
CA PHE A 65 -9.90 5.42 -3.56
C PHE A 65 -9.02 5.23 -4.81
N SER A 66 -9.41 4.34 -5.73
CA SER A 66 -8.65 4.05 -6.95
C SER A 66 -8.44 5.29 -7.83
N ARG A 67 -9.50 6.07 -8.06
CA ARG A 67 -9.48 7.16 -9.04
C ARG A 67 -8.94 8.49 -8.51
N HIS A 68 -8.98 8.72 -7.20
CA HIS A 68 -8.79 10.08 -6.66
C HIS A 68 -7.79 10.18 -5.52
N LEU A 69 -7.49 9.09 -4.82
CA LEU A 69 -6.79 9.15 -3.55
C LEU A 69 -5.52 8.28 -3.48
N SER A 70 -5.51 7.09 -4.09
CA SER A 70 -4.40 6.13 -4.03
C SER A 70 -3.04 6.78 -4.37
N GLU A 71 -2.90 7.33 -5.57
CA GLU A 71 -1.64 7.92 -6.04
C GLU A 71 -1.19 9.10 -5.16
N ARG A 72 -2.14 9.89 -4.64
CA ARG A 72 -1.85 11.03 -3.77
C ARG A 72 -1.27 10.54 -2.45
N LEU A 73 -1.86 9.52 -1.84
CA LEU A 73 -1.38 8.97 -0.57
C LEU A 73 -0.04 8.27 -0.74
N VAL A 74 0.17 7.51 -1.82
CA VAL A 74 1.49 6.93 -2.12
C VAL A 74 2.53 8.05 -2.28
N GLY A 75 2.21 9.12 -3.02
CA GLY A 75 3.10 10.26 -3.20
C GLY A 75 3.47 10.95 -1.88
N MET A 76 2.55 11.02 -0.92
CA MET A 76 2.81 11.59 0.41
C MET A 76 3.80 10.78 1.25
N MET A 77 4.15 9.55 0.87
CA MET A 77 5.23 8.80 1.52
C MET A 77 6.62 9.38 1.22
N THR A 78 6.71 10.34 0.30
CA THR A 78 7.92 11.14 0.05
C THR A 78 7.94 12.48 0.80
N ASP A 79 6.89 12.79 1.57
CA ASP A 79 6.77 14.05 2.31
C ASP A 79 7.98 14.26 3.24
N PRO A 80 8.58 15.46 3.31
CA PRO A 80 9.69 15.74 4.21
C PRO A 80 9.31 15.63 5.70
N VAL A 81 8.03 15.76 6.04
CA VAL A 81 7.52 15.69 7.40
C VAL A 81 7.09 14.26 7.74
N GLU A 82 7.80 13.65 8.68
CA GLU A 82 7.54 12.28 9.16
C GLU A 82 6.07 12.05 9.52
N LYS A 83 5.47 12.96 10.30
CA LYS A 83 4.06 12.80 10.71
C LYS A 83 3.09 12.80 9.53
N CYS A 84 3.42 13.48 8.43
CA CYS A 84 2.61 13.42 7.21
C CYS A 84 2.74 12.05 6.53
N ARG A 85 3.95 11.48 6.46
CA ARG A 85 4.18 10.12 5.93
C ARG A 85 3.43 9.07 6.74
N GLU A 86 3.55 9.14 8.06
CA GLU A 86 2.86 8.22 8.99
C GLU A 86 1.33 8.28 8.81
N MET A 87 0.75 9.49 8.80
CA MET A 87 -0.69 9.67 8.62
C MET A 87 -1.18 9.24 7.24
N ALA A 88 -0.43 9.54 6.18
CA ALA A 88 -0.80 9.16 4.81
C ALA A 88 -0.72 7.64 4.60
N GLY A 89 0.36 7.01 5.08
CA GLY A 89 0.53 5.56 5.01
C GLY A 89 -0.50 4.82 5.85
N GLY A 90 -0.85 5.36 7.02
CA GLY A 90 -1.91 4.80 7.87
C GLY A 90 -3.27 4.85 7.18
N LEU A 91 -3.62 6.00 6.61
CA LEU A 91 -4.86 6.15 5.84
C LEU A 91 -4.89 5.24 4.61
N LEU A 92 -3.77 5.10 3.90
CA LEU A 92 -3.64 4.21 2.75
C LEU A 92 -3.82 2.74 3.16
N LEU A 93 -3.20 2.31 4.26
CA LEU A 93 -3.35 0.95 4.78
C LEU A 93 -4.81 0.66 5.16
N GLU A 94 -5.46 1.59 5.90
CA GLU A 94 -6.86 1.45 6.29
C GLU A 94 -7.79 1.35 5.06
N LEU A 95 -7.53 2.12 4.01
CA LEU A 95 -8.27 2.04 2.75
C LEU A 95 -8.09 0.70 2.05
N VAL A 96 -6.84 0.21 1.93
CA VAL A 96 -6.53 -1.09 1.31
C VAL A 96 -7.16 -2.25 2.10
N ASP A 97 -7.22 -2.14 3.42
CA ASP A 97 -7.88 -3.12 4.30
C ASP A 97 -9.42 -3.07 4.13
N ALA A 98 -10.01 -1.88 4.10
CA ALA A 98 -11.46 -1.71 4.06
C ALA A 98 -12.10 -2.09 2.72
N VAL A 99 -11.40 -1.89 1.60
CA VAL A 99 -11.94 -2.17 0.25
C VAL A 99 -11.65 -3.59 -0.24
N GLY A 100 -10.82 -4.35 0.49
CA GLY A 100 -10.37 -5.69 0.11
C GLY A 100 -9.42 -5.68 -1.09
N GLY A 101 -8.16 -6.11 -0.89
CA GLY A 101 -7.12 -6.09 -1.93
C GLY A 101 -7.50 -6.75 -3.26
N ASP A 102 -8.34 -7.79 -3.22
CA ASP A 102 -8.85 -8.50 -4.40
C ASP A 102 -9.93 -7.78 -5.19
N ALA A 103 -10.62 -6.85 -4.53
CA ALA A 103 -11.71 -6.13 -5.14
C ALA A 103 -11.24 -4.84 -5.81
N LEU A 104 -10.01 -4.37 -5.55
CA LEU A 104 -9.46 -3.16 -6.15
C LEU A 104 -9.35 -3.32 -7.67
N PRO A 105 -9.90 -2.39 -8.48
CA PRO A 105 -9.83 -2.49 -9.94
C PRO A 105 -8.39 -2.47 -10.46
N ASP A 106 -7.48 -1.80 -9.73
CA ASP A 106 -6.10 -1.55 -10.13
C ASP A 106 -5.08 -2.11 -9.10
N THR A 107 -5.36 -3.25 -8.45
CA THR A 107 -4.49 -3.84 -7.41
C THR A 107 -3.03 -3.95 -7.85
N THR A 108 -2.78 -4.37 -9.10
CA THR A 108 -1.43 -4.47 -9.66
C THR A 108 -0.73 -3.11 -9.74
N ALA A 109 -1.42 -2.08 -10.20
CA ALA A 109 -0.83 -0.74 -10.32
C ALA A 109 -0.52 -0.17 -8.94
N LEU A 110 -1.44 -0.31 -7.99
CA LEU A 110 -1.23 0.11 -6.60
C LEU A 110 -0.04 -0.61 -5.97
N ALA A 111 0.06 -1.93 -6.14
CA ALA A 111 1.16 -2.70 -5.58
C ALA A 111 2.51 -2.27 -6.17
N LYS A 112 2.60 -2.05 -7.49
CA LYS A 112 3.80 -1.48 -8.12
C LYS A 112 4.19 -0.14 -7.52
N GLN A 113 3.22 0.77 -7.36
CA GLN A 113 3.45 2.08 -6.76
C GLN A 113 3.95 1.96 -5.31
N VAL A 114 3.33 1.09 -4.51
CA VAL A 114 3.73 0.83 -3.12
C VAL A 114 5.14 0.23 -3.04
N PHE A 115 5.47 -0.78 -3.84
CA PHE A 115 6.78 -1.42 -3.81
C PHE A 115 7.89 -0.51 -4.34
N SER A 116 7.62 0.25 -5.41
CA SER A 116 8.57 1.26 -5.91
C SER A 116 8.88 2.30 -4.84
N MET A 117 7.86 2.79 -4.13
CA MET A 117 8.05 3.74 -3.03
C MET A 117 8.74 3.12 -1.82
N ALA A 118 8.39 1.88 -1.45
CA ALA A 118 9.04 1.17 -0.37
C ALA A 118 10.52 0.91 -0.68
N GLU A 119 10.88 0.54 -1.90
CA GLU A 119 12.27 0.33 -2.34
C GLU A 119 13.12 1.59 -2.14
N VAL A 120 12.59 2.76 -2.50
CA VAL A 120 13.26 4.05 -2.30
C VAL A 120 13.53 4.36 -0.81
N ARG A 121 12.63 3.93 0.08
CA ARG A 121 12.66 4.28 1.51
C ARG A 121 13.38 3.25 2.37
N ILE A 122 13.19 1.97 2.08
CA ILE A 122 13.60 0.83 2.92
C ILE A 122 14.20 -0.33 2.10
N GLY A 123 14.52 -0.13 0.82
CA GLY A 123 15.16 -1.16 -0.03
C GLY A 123 16.69 -1.17 -0.01
N SER A 124 17.32 -0.26 0.74
CA SER A 124 18.78 -0.15 0.81
C SER A 124 19.29 -0.08 2.24
N VAL A 125 20.55 -0.47 2.44
CA VAL A 125 21.27 -0.39 3.72
C VAL A 125 22.42 0.61 3.55
N PRO A 126 22.51 1.67 4.38
CA PRO A 126 21.63 2.03 5.49
C PRO A 126 20.22 2.47 5.02
N LEU A 127 19.22 2.21 5.86
CA LEU A 127 17.81 2.53 5.57
C LEU A 127 17.61 4.04 5.42
N VAL A 128 16.93 4.46 4.34
CA VAL A 128 16.70 5.87 3.99
C VAL A 128 15.58 6.50 4.81
N GLU A 129 14.59 5.71 5.24
CA GLU A 129 13.54 6.15 6.16
C GLU A 129 14.03 6.12 7.62
N PRO A 130 14.24 7.29 8.27
CA PRO A 130 14.73 7.33 9.64
C PRO A 130 13.69 6.85 10.66
N ALA A 131 12.40 7.02 10.40
CA ALA A 131 11.35 6.76 11.36
C ALA A 131 10.94 5.29 11.38
N GLU A 132 11.22 4.60 12.48
CA GLU A 132 11.03 3.15 12.59
C GLU A 132 9.57 2.73 12.43
N GLU A 133 8.64 3.52 12.97
CA GLU A 133 7.19 3.33 12.82
C GLU A 133 6.75 3.45 11.35
N VAL A 134 7.36 4.36 10.58
CA VAL A 134 7.08 4.49 9.14
C VAL A 134 7.64 3.30 8.38
N ARG A 135 8.81 2.75 8.77
CA ARG A 135 9.34 1.51 8.16
C ARG A 135 8.43 0.31 8.39
N ALA A 136 7.96 0.13 9.63
CA ALA A 136 7.00 -0.93 9.95
C ALA A 136 5.68 -0.75 9.19
N LEU A 137 5.18 0.48 9.10
CA LEU A 137 3.97 0.82 8.33
C LEU A 137 4.12 0.51 6.84
N LEU A 138 5.27 0.81 6.23
CA LEU A 138 5.55 0.47 4.83
C LEU A 138 5.50 -1.03 4.59
N LEU A 139 6.08 -1.83 5.49
CA LEU A 139 6.05 -3.30 5.39
C LEU A 139 4.64 -3.86 5.55
N ARG A 140 3.83 -3.32 6.47
CA ARG A 140 2.40 -3.66 6.57
C ARG A 140 1.66 -3.35 5.29
N LEU A 141 1.92 -2.19 4.69
CA LEU A 141 1.30 -1.78 3.44
C LEU A 141 1.71 -2.69 2.27
N CYS A 142 3.01 -3.04 2.15
CA CYS A 142 3.50 -4.03 1.20
C CYS A 142 2.76 -5.37 1.37
N GLY A 143 2.54 -5.84 2.59
CA GLY A 143 1.77 -7.05 2.84
C GLY A 143 0.28 -6.90 2.50
N ALA A 144 -0.30 -5.73 2.71
CA ALA A 144 -1.70 -5.46 2.45
C ALA A 144 -2.03 -5.49 0.94
N VAL A 145 -1.18 -4.90 0.11
CA VAL A 145 -1.36 -4.88 -1.36
C VAL A 145 -1.08 -6.22 -2.03
N LEU A 146 -0.43 -7.17 -1.34
CA LEU A 146 -0.18 -8.53 -1.82
C LEU A 146 -1.18 -9.56 -1.31
N ARG A 147 -2.31 -9.14 -0.72
CA ARG A 147 -3.36 -10.08 -0.37
C ARG A 147 -4.10 -10.57 -1.62
N GLY A 148 -4.52 -11.83 -1.57
CA GLY A 148 -5.24 -12.53 -2.63
C GLY A 148 -4.51 -12.50 -3.98
N LYS A 149 -5.17 -12.09 -5.06
CA LYS A 149 -4.62 -11.97 -6.43
C LYS A 149 -3.40 -11.05 -6.51
N GLY A 150 -3.27 -10.11 -5.57
CA GLY A 150 -2.07 -9.28 -5.47
C GLY A 150 -0.79 -10.10 -5.27
N ALA A 151 -0.86 -11.30 -4.70
CA ALA A 151 0.33 -12.14 -4.53
C ALA A 151 0.91 -12.66 -5.85
N GLU A 152 0.11 -12.81 -6.91
CA GLU A 152 0.58 -13.35 -8.20
C GLU A 152 1.61 -12.42 -8.86
N ILE A 153 1.48 -11.10 -8.64
CA ILE A 153 2.38 -10.10 -9.24
C ILE A 153 3.77 -10.11 -8.59
N PHE A 154 3.91 -10.67 -7.38
CA PHE A 154 5.17 -10.74 -6.64
C PHE A 154 6.26 -11.47 -7.43
N VAL A 155 5.89 -12.51 -8.16
CA VAL A 155 6.85 -13.37 -8.90
C VAL A 155 7.36 -12.69 -10.17
N GLY A 156 6.59 -11.76 -10.72
CA GLY A 156 6.88 -11.07 -11.98
C GLY A 156 7.24 -9.60 -11.77
N GLU A 157 6.21 -8.77 -11.72
CA GLU A 157 6.31 -7.34 -12.04
C GLU A 157 6.96 -6.46 -10.95
N ILE A 158 6.98 -6.93 -9.71
CA ILE A 158 7.57 -6.22 -8.56
C ILE A 158 8.70 -6.99 -7.89
N ALA A 159 9.16 -8.09 -8.50
CA ALA A 159 10.04 -9.04 -7.83
C ALA A 159 11.36 -8.40 -7.39
N GLY A 160 11.92 -7.49 -8.20
CA GLY A 160 13.18 -6.80 -7.90
C GLY A 160 13.05 -5.90 -6.67
N GLU A 161 12.10 -4.96 -6.72
CA GLU A 161 11.79 -4.03 -5.63
C GLU A 161 11.38 -4.78 -4.36
N ALA A 162 10.58 -5.84 -4.49
CA ALA A 162 10.19 -6.61 -3.32
C ALA A 162 11.38 -7.32 -2.67
N CYS A 163 12.34 -7.83 -3.45
CA CYS A 163 13.55 -8.44 -2.90
C CYS A 163 14.46 -7.42 -2.21
N GLY A 164 14.61 -6.21 -2.78
CA GLY A 164 15.37 -5.12 -2.16
C GLY A 164 14.79 -4.74 -0.80
N VAL A 165 13.49 -4.41 -0.79
CA VAL A 165 12.72 -4.11 0.43
C VAL A 165 12.85 -5.20 1.49
N LEU A 166 12.57 -6.46 1.14
CA LEU A 166 12.60 -7.56 2.12
C LEU A 166 14.02 -7.82 2.64
N SER A 167 15.03 -7.78 1.78
CA SER A 167 16.42 -8.04 2.18
C SER A 167 16.94 -6.96 3.14
N ALA A 168 16.68 -5.69 2.83
CA ALA A 168 17.08 -4.58 3.69
C ALA A 168 16.28 -4.57 5.01
N ALA A 169 14.96 -4.80 4.97
CA ALA A 169 14.11 -4.83 6.15
C ALA A 169 14.44 -5.96 7.14
N LEU A 170 14.96 -7.11 6.69
CA LEU A 170 15.46 -8.17 7.59
C LEU A 170 16.63 -7.69 8.48
N THR A 171 17.35 -6.66 8.05
CA THR A 171 18.47 -6.07 8.80
C THR A 171 18.07 -4.90 9.70
N ASP A 172 16.80 -4.46 9.65
CA ASP A 172 16.30 -3.29 10.37
C ASP A 172 16.49 -3.42 11.88
N PRO A 173 17.12 -2.50 12.61
CA PRO A 173 17.30 -2.64 14.06
C PRO A 173 15.98 -2.68 14.85
N PHE A 174 14.87 -2.16 14.29
CA PHE A 174 13.58 -2.08 14.95
C PHE A 174 12.83 -3.42 14.95
N PRO A 175 12.51 -4.00 16.12
CA PRO A 175 11.89 -5.32 16.20
C PRO A 175 10.55 -5.44 15.48
N GLU A 176 9.73 -4.39 15.51
CA GLU A 176 8.42 -4.34 14.87
C GLU A 176 8.57 -4.41 13.35
N ALA A 177 9.48 -3.63 12.75
CA ALA A 177 9.73 -3.69 11.32
C ALA A 177 10.19 -5.09 10.88
N LYS A 178 11.15 -5.71 11.60
CA LYS A 178 11.54 -7.11 11.32
C LYS A 178 10.35 -8.06 11.40
N ARG A 179 9.48 -7.90 12.41
CA ARG A 179 8.30 -8.75 12.60
C ARG A 179 7.34 -8.63 11.42
N GLU A 180 7.09 -7.43 10.92
CA GLU A 180 6.27 -7.21 9.73
C GLU A 180 6.91 -7.83 8.47
N CYS A 181 8.22 -7.67 8.30
CA CYS A 181 8.97 -8.31 7.21
C CYS A 181 8.86 -9.85 7.25
N CYS A 182 9.09 -10.46 8.40
CA CYS A 182 8.94 -11.91 8.58
C CYS A 182 7.51 -12.38 8.33
N SER A 183 6.51 -11.62 8.79
CA SER A 183 5.10 -11.93 8.55
C SER A 183 4.75 -11.88 7.06
N LEU A 184 5.31 -10.93 6.32
CA LEU A 184 5.17 -10.84 4.88
C LEU A 184 5.83 -12.04 4.17
N LEU A 185 7.05 -12.42 4.56
CA LEU A 185 7.75 -13.58 4.02
C LEU A 185 6.98 -14.88 4.24
N LEU A 186 6.44 -15.10 5.44
CA LEU A 186 5.64 -16.29 5.75
C LEU A 186 4.37 -16.35 4.90
N ARG A 187 3.70 -15.21 4.68
CA ARG A 187 2.54 -15.13 3.79
C ARG A 187 2.92 -15.45 2.34
N LEU A 188 3.99 -14.86 1.84
CA LEU A 188 4.50 -15.11 0.49
C LEU A 188 4.89 -16.57 0.29
N ALA A 189 5.51 -17.20 1.30
CA ALA A 189 5.83 -18.62 1.25
C ALA A 189 4.57 -19.49 1.16
N GLY A 190 3.47 -19.07 1.79
CA GLY A 190 2.18 -19.77 1.73
C GLY A 190 1.42 -19.59 0.40
N VAL A 191 1.60 -18.46 -0.29
CA VAL A 191 0.81 -18.12 -1.50
C VAL A 191 1.60 -18.30 -2.79
N CYS A 192 2.90 -18.03 -2.80
CA CYS A 192 3.78 -18.15 -3.97
C CYS A 192 5.15 -18.79 -3.60
N PRO A 193 5.18 -20.03 -3.09
CA PRO A 193 6.39 -20.68 -2.59
C PRO A 193 7.52 -20.76 -3.63
N GLU A 194 7.21 -21.18 -4.86
CA GLU A 194 8.19 -21.28 -5.96
C GLU A 194 8.76 -19.91 -6.35
N GLY A 195 7.89 -18.90 -6.38
CA GLY A 195 8.27 -17.53 -6.67
C GLY A 195 9.23 -16.97 -5.64
N LEU A 196 8.94 -17.20 -4.35
CA LEU A 196 9.83 -16.80 -3.26
C LEU A 196 11.16 -17.58 -3.30
N GLN A 197 11.11 -18.90 -3.50
CA GLN A 197 12.30 -19.76 -3.58
C GLN A 197 13.24 -19.37 -4.72
N SER A 198 12.68 -18.98 -5.88
CA SER A 198 13.48 -18.55 -7.03
C SER A 198 14.25 -17.24 -6.79
N ARG A 199 13.86 -16.46 -5.76
CA ARG A 199 14.35 -15.09 -5.52
C ARG A 199 15.19 -14.94 -4.25
N LEU A 200 14.96 -15.72 -3.19
CA LEU A 200 15.75 -15.67 -1.95
C LEU A 200 17.15 -16.30 -2.06
N GLY A 201 17.58 -16.68 -3.27
CA GLY A 201 18.79 -17.45 -3.50
C GLY A 201 18.63 -18.88 -2.97
N LYS A 202 19.37 -19.83 -3.55
CA LYS A 202 19.43 -21.20 -3.02
C LYS A 202 20.16 -21.21 -1.69
N VAL A 203 19.48 -20.90 -0.59
CA VAL A 203 19.97 -21.20 0.76
C VAL A 203 19.57 -22.65 1.08
N TRP A 204 20.37 -23.59 0.57
CA TRP A 204 20.60 -24.97 1.05
C TRP A 204 19.40 -25.91 1.30
N ILE A 205 19.23 -26.89 0.42
CA ILE A 205 18.85 -28.28 0.77
C ILE A 205 19.77 -29.20 -0.06
N ASP A 206 21.01 -29.39 0.37
CA ASP A 206 21.92 -30.45 -0.12
C ASP A 206 23.10 -30.65 0.86
N GLY A 207 22.81 -30.76 2.15
CA GLY A 207 23.86 -31.12 3.10
C GLY A 207 23.40 -31.53 4.50
N PHE A 208 22.29 -32.26 4.56
CA PHE A 208 22.25 -33.40 5.46
C PHE A 208 22.46 -34.64 4.59
N GLY A 209 23.75 -34.89 4.30
CA GLY A 209 24.18 -36.20 3.89
C GLY A 209 23.75 -37.19 4.96
N THR A 210 23.01 -38.21 4.53
CA THR A 210 22.88 -39.45 5.27
C THR A 210 24.25 -40.09 5.34
N ASP A 211 24.92 -39.93 6.49
CA ASP A 211 25.83 -40.94 7.02
C ASP A 211 25.09 -41.70 8.13
#